data_AF-H6Q8Q3-F1
#
_entry.id   AF-H6Q8Q3-F1
#
_cell.length_a   1.000
_cell.length_b   1.000
_cell.length_c   1.000
_cell.angle_alpha   90.00
_cell.angle_beta   90.00
_cell.angle_gamma   90.00
#
_symmetry.space_group_name_H-M   'P 1'
#
loop_
_entity.id
_entity.type
_entity.pdbx_description
1 polymer ?
#
loop_
_entity_poly.entity_id
_entity_poly.type
_entity_poly.pdbx_seq_one_letter_code
_entity_poly.pdbx_strand_id
1 'polypeptide(L)' 'MSPIAKRLRDVIDLLEAAVADEDCKLVEEALDELRELAEELS' A
#
# COMPACT_ATOMS: atom_id res chain seq x y z
N MET A 1 16.99 -2.84 7.53
CA MET A 1 15.72 -2.19 7.12
C MET A 1 14.60 -2.98 7.77
N SER A 2 13.65 -2.34 8.47
CA SER A 2 12.52 -3.06 9.09
C SER A 2 11.69 -3.74 7.99
N PRO A 3 11.28 -5.02 8.13
CA PRO A 3 10.40 -5.68 7.17
C PRO A 3 9.11 -4.90 6.91
N ILE A 4 8.55 -4.28 7.96
CA ILE A 4 7.35 -3.45 7.87
C ILE A 4 7.62 -2.17 7.06
N ALA A 5 8.77 -1.53 7.28
CA ALA A 5 9.14 -0.34 6.53
C ALA A 5 9.35 -0.62 5.03
N LYS A 6 9.77 -1.85 4.68
CA LYS A 6 9.83 -2.28 3.28
C LYS A 6 8.43 -2.47 2.70
N ARG A 7 7.56 -3.24 3.38
CA ARG A 7 6.16 -3.45 2.94
C ARG A 7 5.40 -2.14 2.76
N LEU A 8 5.54 -1.20 3.70
CA LEU A 8 4.92 0.11 3.60
C LEU A 8 5.37 0.88 2.35
N ARG A 9 6.66 0.81 2.02
CA ARG A 9 7.17 1.42 0.78
C ARG A 9 6.59 0.74 -0.45
N ASP A 10 6.61 -0.59 -0.48
CA ASP A 10 6.10 -1.37 -1.61
C ASP A 10 4.60 -1.05 -1.87
N VAL A 11 3.79 -0.89 -0.81
CA VAL A 11 2.37 -0.49 -0.91
C VAL A 11 2.20 0.96 -1.39
N ILE A 12 3.04 1.89 -0.93
CA ILE A 12 3.01 3.28 -1.42
C ILE A 12 3.37 3.34 -2.91
N ASP A 13 4.43 2.64 -3.33
CA ASP A 13 4.85 2.58 -4.74
C ASP A 13 3.73 2.00 -5.61
N LEU A 14 3.01 0.97 -5.13
CA LEU A 14 1.84 0.40 -5.79
C LEU A 14 0.68 1.40 -5.89
N LEU A 15 0.39 2.13 -4.81
CA LEU A 15 -0.68 3.13 -4.76
C LEU A 15 -0.39 4.28 -5.75
N GLU A 16 0.85 4.77 -5.80
CA GLU A 16 1.27 5.81 -6.74
C GLU A 16 1.09 5.37 -8.20
N ALA A 17 1.49 4.13 -8.52
CA ALA A 17 1.30 3.56 -9.86
C ALA A 17 -0.18 3.40 -10.20
N ALA A 18 -0.99 2.85 -9.28
CA ALA A 18 -2.42 2.65 -9.49
C ALA A 18 -3.17 3.96 -9.71
N VAL A 19 -2.83 5.03 -8.97
CA VAL A 19 -3.39 6.36 -9.17
C VAL A 19 -2.97 6.95 -10.52
N ALA A 20 -1.69 6.80 -10.90
CA ALA A 20 -1.19 7.29 -12.18
C ALA A 20 -1.88 6.62 -13.38
N ASP A 21 -2.23 5.34 -13.24
CA ASP A 21 -2.92 4.54 -14.27
C ASP A 21 -4.46 4.65 -14.20
N GLU A 22 -5.01 5.44 -13.27
CA GLU A 22 -6.45 5.56 -12.99
C GLU A 22 -7.13 4.20 -12.67
N ASP A 23 -6.37 3.22 -12.17
CA ASP A 23 -6.88 1.90 -11.79
C ASP A 23 -7.50 1.93 -10.39
N CYS A 24 -8.77 2.32 -10.32
CA CYS A 24 -9.51 2.38 -9.05
C CYS A 24 -9.50 1.06 -8.28
N LYS A 25 -9.48 -0.10 -8.96
CA LYS A 25 -9.50 -1.39 -8.30
C LYS A 25 -8.17 -1.66 -7.59
N LEU A 26 -7.06 -1.37 -8.27
CA LEU A 26 -5.74 -1.54 -7.69
C LEU A 26 -5.49 -0.52 -6.56
N VAL A 27 -6.06 0.68 -6.65
CA VAL A 27 -6.08 1.65 -5.55
C VAL A 27 -6.80 1.07 -4.32
N GLU A 28 -7.98 0.47 -4.49
CA GLU A 28 -8.71 -0.17 -3.39
C GLU A 28 -7.89 -1.31 -2.75
N GLU A 29 -7.29 -2.19 -3.55
CA GLU A 29 -6.45 -3.29 -3.07
C GLU A 29 -5.23 -2.79 -2.27
N ALA A 30 -4.54 -1.75 -2.76
CA ALA A 30 -3.40 -1.16 -2.05
C ALA A 30 -3.79 -0.43 -0.76
N LEU A 31 -4.98 0.20 -0.71
CA LEU A 31 -5.49 0.82 0.52
C LEU A 31 -5.88 -0.22 1.58
N ASP A 32 -6.43 -1.36 1.18
CA ASP A 32 -6.73 -2.46 2.10
C ASP A 32 -5.44 -3.02 2.71
N GLU A 33 -4.39 -3.24 1.91
CA GLU A 33 -3.09 -3.70 2.44
C GLU A 33 -2.44 -2.66 3.37
N LEU A 34 -2.55 -1.36 3.03
CA LEU A 34 -2.08 -0.28 3.91
C LEU A 34 -2.80 -0.29 5.26
N ARG A 35 -4.10 -0.61 5.26
CA ARG A 35 -4.89 -0.72 6.49
C ARG A 35 -4.46 -1.90 7.33
N GLU A 36 -4.24 -3.07 6.74
CA GLU A 36 -3.70 -4.23 7.46
C GLU A 36 -2.34 -3.92 8.09
N LEU A 37 -1.44 -3.24 7.37
CA LEU A 37 -0.16 -2.78 7.89
C LEU A 37 -0.31 -1.81 9.07
N ALA A 38 -1.30 -0.93 9.04
CA ALA A 38 -1.59 -0.01 10.14
C ALA A 38 -2.08 -0.76 11.39
N GLU A 39 -2.91 -1.79 11.22
CA GLU A 39 -3.39 -2.66 12.29
C GLU A 39 -2.26 -3.51 12.89
N GLU A 40 -1.28 -3.96 12.10
CA GLU A 40 -0.08 -4.65 12.59
C GLU A 40 0.84 -3.76 13.45
N LEU A 41 0.77 -2.44 13.28
CA LEU A 41 1.62 -1.46 13.96
C LEU A 41 1.02 -0.91 15.27
N SER A 42 -0.29 -1.07 15.47
CA SER A 42 -1.03 -0.66 16.67
C SER A 42 -0.94 -1.65 17.82
#